data_AF-A0A3D6C6E4-F1
#
_entry.id   AF-A0A3D6C6E4-F1
#
_cell.length_a   1.000
_cell.length_b   1.000
_cell.length_c   1.000
_cell.angle_alpha   90.00
_cell.angle_beta   90.00
_cell.angle_gamma   90.00
#
_symmetry.space_group_name_H-M   'P 1'
#
loop_
_entity.id
_entity.type
_entity.pdbx_description
1 polymer ?
#
loop_
_entity_poly.entity_id
_entity_poly.type
_entity_poly.pdbx_seq_one_letter_code
_entity_poly.pdbx_strand_id
1 'polypeptide(L)'
;MKKELTIFDKPENVRRLLIGFFIALVLVLVAEAFVDMHGEFHVEHFYGFYAVYGFISYVTLIFVAKALRKILMRREDYYDN
;
A
#
# COMPACT_ATOMS: atom_id res chain seq x y z
N MET A 1 11.42 -24.17 21.87
CA MET A 1 10.01 -23.81 21.60
C MET A 1 10.01 -22.47 20.87
N LYS A 2 9.54 -22.43 19.62
CA LYS A 2 9.46 -21.17 18.85
C LYS A 2 8.38 -20.30 19.49
N LYS A 3 8.70 -19.04 19.81
CA LYS A 3 7.72 -18.06 20.28
C LYS A 3 6.89 -17.65 19.07
N GLU A 4 5.74 -18.29 18.89
CA GLU A 4 4.76 -17.88 17.89
C GLU A 4 4.24 -16.49 18.28
N LEU A 5 4.32 -15.52 17.36
CA LEU A 5 3.85 -14.15 17.56
C LEU A 5 2.33 -14.10 17.40
N THR A 6 1.58 -14.47 18.44
CA THR A 6 0.10 -14.48 18.47
C THR A 6 -0.54 -13.09 18.56
N ILE A 7 0.22 -12.03 18.26
CA ILE A 7 -0.22 -10.64 18.40
C ILE A 7 -1.36 -10.28 17.43
N PHE A 8 -1.45 -10.95 16.28
CA PHE A 8 -2.47 -10.68 15.25
C PHE A 8 -3.67 -11.63 15.30
N ASP A 9 -3.67 -12.64 16.18
CA ASP A 9 -4.78 -13.58 16.33
C ASP A 9 -6.01 -12.94 16.97
N LYS A 10 -5.80 -11.86 17.74
CA LYS A 10 -6.87 -11.11 18.37
C LYS A 10 -7.38 -10.00 17.44
N PRO A 11 -8.68 -9.99 17.08
CA PRO A 11 -9.23 -8.98 16.18
C PRO A 11 -9.08 -7.56 16.74
N GLU A 12 -9.02 -7.39 18.07
CA GLU A 12 -8.79 -6.10 18.71
C GLU A 12 -7.41 -5.52 18.38
N ASN A 13 -6.38 -6.37 18.29
CA ASN A 13 -5.02 -5.92 17.99
C ASN A 13 -4.89 -5.49 16.54
N VAL A 14 -5.52 -6.23 15.62
CA VAL A 14 -5.63 -5.84 14.20
C VAL A 14 -6.37 -4.51 14.07
N ARG A 15 -7.49 -4.34 14.79
CA ARG A 15 -8.23 -3.07 14.79
C ARG A 15 -7.38 -1.91 15.29
N ARG A 16 -6.62 -2.10 16.38
CA ARG A 16 -5.71 -1.07 16.91
C ARG A 16 -4.60 -0.71 15.92
N LEU A 17 -4.03 -1.71 15.24
CA LEU A 17 -3.03 -1.49 14.20
C LEU A 17 -3.62 -0.67 13.05
N LEU A 18 -4.79 -1.04 12.55
CA LEU A 18 -5.46 -0.32 11.46
C LEU A 18 -5.78 1.12 11.86
N ILE A 19 -6.30 1.34 13.07
CA ILE A 19 -6.56 2.69 13.59
C ILE A 19 -5.25 3.50 13.64
N GLY A 20 -4.18 2.94 14.20
CA GLY A 20 -2.88 3.62 14.26
C GLY A 20 -2.32 3.94 12.87
N PHE A 21 -2.46 3.02 11.92
CA PHE A 21 -2.07 3.21 10.53
C PHE A 21 -2.84 4.35 9.87
N PHE A 22 -4.17 4.38 9.99
CA PHE A 22 -4.98 5.46 9.42
C PHE A 22 -4.70 6.81 10.10
N ILE A 23 -4.46 6.83 11.41
CA ILE A 23 -4.03 8.05 12.11
C ILE A 23 -2.70 8.55 11.53
N ALA A 24 -1.71 7.67 11.35
CA ALA A 24 -0.43 8.05 10.76
C ALA A 24 -0.58 8.62 9.34
N LEU A 25 -1.44 8.02 8.51
CA LEU A 25 -1.73 8.54 7.17
C LEU A 25 -2.36 9.93 7.21
N VAL A 26 -3.33 10.16 8.09
CA VAL A 26 -3.97 11.48 8.26
C VAL A 26 -2.96 12.51 8.75
N LEU A 27 -2.09 12.14 9.70
CA LEU A 27 -1.04 13.03 10.19
C LEU A 27 -0.06 13.43 9.10
N VAL A 28 0.37 12.48 8.27
CA VAL A 28 1.26 12.77 7.13
C VAL A 28 0.57 13.65 6.09
N LEU A 29 -0.71 13.38 5.78
CA LEU A 29 -1.48 14.21 4.87
C LEU A 29 -1.61 15.65 5.39
N VAL A 30 -1.91 15.83 6.69
CA VAL A 30 -1.97 17.16 7.31
C VAL A 30 -0.60 17.84 7.31
N ALA A 31 0.49 17.09 7.53
CA ALA A 31 1.85 17.63 7.50
C ALA A 31 2.21 18.20 6.11
N GLU A 32 1.62 17.68 5.03
CA GLU A 32 1.78 18.20 3.67
C GLU A 32 1.38 19.68 3.55
N ALA A 33 0.42 20.16 4.36
CA ALA A 33 0.02 21.57 4.36
C ALA A 33 1.10 22.52 4.93
N PHE A 34 2.08 21.98 5.66
CA PHE A 34 3.12 22.76 6.33
C PHE A 34 4.48 22.66 5.64
N VAL A 35 4.60 21.85 4.59
CA VAL A 35 5.85 21.60 3.87
C VAL A 35 5.71 22.05 2.43
N ASP A 36 6.52 23.03 2.03
CA ASP A 36 6.57 23.47 0.64
C ASP A 36 7.25 22.42 -0.24
N MET A 37 6.45 21.68 -0.99
CA MET A 37 6.95 20.70 -1.96
C MET A 37 7.41 21.43 -3.22
N HIS A 38 8.67 21.20 -3.59
CA HIS A 38 9.30 21.76 -4.79
C HIS A 38 8.99 20.88 -5.99
N GLY A 39 7.72 20.86 -6.39
CA GLY A 39 7.29 20.13 -7.58
C GLY A 39 7.79 20.78 -8.86
N GLU A 40 8.15 19.97 -9.86
CA GLU A 40 8.49 20.49 -11.19
C GLU A 40 7.24 20.86 -12.00
N PHE A 41 6.11 20.24 -11.64
CA PHE A 41 4.83 20.42 -12.33
C PHE A 41 3.81 21.13 -11.44
N HIS A 42 3.02 22.03 -12.04
CA HIS A 42 1.97 22.77 -11.34
C HIS A 42 0.96 21.89 -10.59
N VAL A 43 0.75 20.66 -11.06
CA VAL A 43 -0.17 19.69 -10.44
C VAL A 43 0.35 19.10 -9.13
N GLU A 44 1.67 19.14 -8.90
CA GLU A 44 2.29 18.57 -7.71
C GLU A 44 2.10 19.46 -6.47
N HIS A 45 1.71 20.72 -6.67
CA HIS A 45 1.40 21.66 -5.59
C HIS A 45 -0.04 21.52 -5.08
N PHE A 46 -0.87 20.66 -5.67
CA PHE A 46 -2.20 20.39 -5.13
C PHE A 46 -2.08 19.61 -3.82
N TYR A 47 -2.70 20.13 -2.76
CA TYR A 47 -2.73 19.46 -1.46
C TYR A 47 -3.30 18.04 -1.57
N GLY A 48 -2.54 17.05 -1.09
CA GLY A 48 -2.91 15.64 -1.13
C GLY A 48 -2.60 14.96 -2.46
N PHE A 49 -1.90 15.64 -3.38
CA PHE A 49 -1.51 15.06 -4.67
C PHE A 49 -0.73 13.76 -4.47
N TYR A 50 0.28 13.77 -3.59
CA TYR A 50 1.14 12.60 -3.36
C TYR A 50 0.41 11.45 -2.68
N ALA A 51 -0.55 11.74 -1.79
CA ALA A 51 -1.38 10.72 -1.16
C ALA A 51 -2.26 10.01 -2.21
N VAL A 52 -2.92 10.77 -3.08
CA VAL A 52 -3.75 10.21 -4.16
C VAL A 52 -2.90 9.47 -5.18
N TYR A 53 -1.79 10.07 -5.62
CA TYR A 53 -0.88 9.47 -6.58
C TYR A 53 -0.29 8.15 -6.07
N GLY A 54 0.17 8.11 -4.81
CA GLY A 54 0.69 6.90 -4.18
C GLY A 54 -0.37 5.80 -4.07
N PHE A 55 -1.60 6.16 -3.69
CA PHE A 55 -2.71 5.21 -3.63
C PHE A 55 -3.03 4.62 -5.01
N ILE A 56 -3.21 5.47 -6.04
CA ILE A 56 -3.48 5.02 -7.41
C ILE A 56 -2.35 4.15 -7.93
N SER A 57 -1.09 4.53 -7.70
CA SER A 57 0.08 3.76 -8.09
C SER A 57 0.06 2.36 -7.48
N TYR A 58 -0.21 2.25 -6.18
CA TYR A 58 -0.23 0.96 -5.49
C TYR A 58 -1.41 0.08 -5.93
N VAL A 59 -2.60 0.65 -6.09
CA VAL A 59 -3.76 -0.06 -6.63
C VAL A 59 -3.46 -0.58 -8.04
N THR A 60 -2.83 0.24 -8.88
CA THR A 60 -2.42 -0.14 -10.24
C THR A 60 -1.43 -1.30 -10.21
N LEU A 61 -0.45 -1.29 -9.31
CA LEU A 61 0.50 -2.39 -9.13
C LEU A 61 -0.22 -3.72 -8.80
N ILE A 62 -1.25 -3.71 -7.96
CA ILE A 62 -2.04 -4.90 -7.65
C ILE A 62 -2.70 -5.46 -8.92
N PHE A 63 -3.29 -4.59 -9.75
CA PHE A 63 -3.91 -5.03 -11.01
C PHE A 63 -2.89 -5.55 -12.01
N VAL A 64 -1.73 -4.89 -12.13
CA VAL A 64 -0.62 -5.37 -12.97
C VAL A 64 -0.15 -6.74 -12.49
N ALA A 65 0.05 -6.95 -11.18
CA ALA A 65 0.44 -8.25 -10.64
C ALA A 65 -0.60 -9.34 -10.95
N LYS A 66 -1.90 -9.03 -10.85
CA LYS A 66 -2.98 -9.95 -11.24
C LYS A 66 -2.96 -10.27 -12.74
N ALA A 67 -2.71 -9.27 -13.59
CA ALA A 67 -2.60 -9.48 -15.03
C ALA A 67 -1.37 -10.33 -15.39
N LEU A 68 -0.22 -10.04 -14.78
CA LEU A 68 1.00 -10.83 -14.93
C LEU A 68 0.79 -12.27 -14.49
N ARG A 69 0.06 -12.51 -13.40
CA ARG A 69 -0.30 -13.88 -13.00
C ARG A 69 -1.01 -14.63 -14.12
N LYS A 70 -1.94 -14.00 -14.84
CA LYS A 70 -2.64 -14.65 -15.97
C LYS A 70 -1.70 -14.97 -17.14
N ILE A 71 -0.71 -14.12 -17.39
CA ILE A 71 0.27 -14.32 -18.48
C ILE A 71 1.32 -15.38 -18.11
N LEU A 72 1.78 -15.35 -16.86
CA LEU A 72 2.88 -16.18 -16.37
C LEU A 72 2.45 -17.55 -15.86
N MET A 73 1.16 -17.71 -15.49
CA MET A 73 0.66 -18.98 -14.97
C MET A 73 0.81 -20.06 -16.04
N ARG A 74 1.70 -21.00 -15.74
CA ARG A 74 2.03 -22.14 -16.57
C ARG A 74 1.15 -23.32 -16.19
N ARG A 75 0.93 -24.24 -17.13
CA ARG A 75 0.18 -25.45 -16.84
C ARG A 75 0.96 -26.31 -15.84
N GLU A 76 0.23 -27.03 -14.99
CA GLU A 76 0.80 -27.81 -13.87
C GLU A 76 1.73 -28.92 -14.38
N ASP A 77 1.45 -29.46 -15.57
CA ASP A 77 2.17 -30.51 -16.30
C ASP A 77 3.45 -30.01 -17.02
N TYR A 78 3.85 -28.75 -16.82
CA TYR A 78 4.93 -28.15 -17.61
C TYR A 78 6.33 -28.80 -17.38
N TYR A 79 6.56 -29.40 -16.22
CA TYR A 79 7.82 -30.08 -15.88
C TYR A 79 7.68 -31.60 -15.74
N ASP A 80 6.55 -32.18 -16.13
CA ASP A 80 6.31 -33.63 -16.05
C ASP A 80 7.00 -34.42 -17.19
N ASN A 81 8.08 -33.87 -17.77
CA ASN A 81 9.01 -34.57 -18.66
C ASN A 81 10.45 -34.41 -18.17
#